data_AF-A0A2S9FUR7-F1
#
_entry.id   AF-A0A2S9FUR7-F1
#
_cell.length_a   1.000
_cell.length_b   1.000
_cell.length_c   1.000
_cell.angle_alpha   90.00
_cell.angle_beta   90.00
_cell.angle_gamma   90.00
#
_symmetry.space_group_name_H-M   'P 1'
#
loop_
_entity.id
_entity.type
_entity.pdbx_description
1 polymer ?
#
loop_
_entity_poly.entity_id
_entity_poly.type
_entity_poly.pdbx_seq_one_letter_code
_entity_poly.pdbx_strand_id
1 'polypeptide(L)'
;PFATISRPALGLRLVDKSMRVLAEFTRDTALSRNGFPQANMFDQPDFEELLRGNLANYASVEFRGDVEVTDVNGGFDGPVRVSYSDR
;
A
#
# COMPACT_ATOMS: atom_id res chain seq x y z
N PRO A 1 -0.95 13.54 6.00
CA PRO A 1 0.26 12.71 6.26
C PRO A 1 -0.11 11.25 6.58
N PHE A 2 0.75 10.27 6.29
CA PHE A 2 0.45 8.84 6.49
C PHE A 2 -0.01 8.49 7.92
N ALA A 3 0.61 9.12 8.92
CA ALA A 3 0.26 8.95 10.33
C ALA A 3 -1.24 9.24 10.65
N THR A 4 -1.91 10.07 9.85
CA THR A 4 -3.32 10.43 10.04
C THR A 4 -4.29 9.33 9.58
N ILE A 5 -3.88 8.50 8.61
CA ILE A 5 -4.69 7.41 8.05
C ILE A 5 -4.25 6.02 8.55
N SER A 6 -3.12 5.97 9.26
CA SER A 6 -2.53 4.73 9.74
C SER A 6 -2.82 4.49 11.22
N ARG A 7 -3.04 3.24 11.60
CA ARG A 7 -3.17 2.80 12.99
C ARG A 7 -2.09 1.76 13.30
N PRO A 8 -1.35 1.89 14.41
CA PRO A 8 -0.37 0.88 14.81
C PRO A 8 -1.04 -0.47 15.03
N ALA A 9 -0.47 -1.54 14.48
CA ALA A 9 -0.94 -2.89 14.76
C ALA A 9 -0.40 -3.35 16.12
N LEU A 10 -1.29 -3.42 17.13
CA LEU A 10 -0.92 -3.77 18.51
C LEU A 10 -0.45 -5.23 18.68
N GLY A 11 -0.66 -6.08 17.67
CA GLY A 11 -0.38 -7.51 17.75
C GLY A 11 -1.44 -8.35 17.07
N LEU A 12 -1.50 -9.62 17.43
CA LEU A 12 -2.48 -10.59 16.95
C LEU A 12 -3.07 -11.33 18.15
N ARG A 13 -4.38 -11.60 18.10
CA ARG A 13 -5.06 -12.49 19.05
C ARG A 13 -5.67 -13.64 18.29
N LEU A 14 -5.40 -14.87 18.74
CA LEU A 14 -6.14 -16.05 18.32
C LEU A 14 -7.35 -16.17 19.24
N VAL A 15 -8.55 -16.24 18.66
CA VAL A 15 -9.80 -16.33 19.41
C VAL A 15 -10.61 -17.54 18.97
N ASP A 16 -11.43 -18.09 19.87
CA ASP A 16 -12.44 -19.08 19.52
C ASP A 16 -13.67 -18.45 18.85
N LYS A 17 -14.64 -19.28 18.46
CA LYS A 17 -15.90 -18.84 17.81
C LYS A 17 -16.76 -17.91 18.68
N SER A 18 -16.55 -17.93 19.99
CA SER A 18 -17.25 -17.09 20.96
C SER A 18 -16.42 -15.84 21.31
N MET A 19 -15.38 -15.54 20.51
CA MET A 19 -14.43 -14.44 20.70
C MET A 19 -13.61 -14.52 22.00
N ARG A 20 -13.47 -15.70 22.62
CA ARG A 20 -12.58 -15.89 23.77
C ARG A 20 -11.14 -16.02 23.31
N VAL A 21 -10.22 -15.31 23.96
CA VAL A 21 -8.80 -15.34 23.62
C VAL A 21 -8.18 -16.69 23.99
N LEU A 22 -7.57 -17.34 23.01
CA LEU A 22 -6.80 -18.58 23.15
C LEU A 22 -5.30 -18.30 23.29
N ALA A 23 -4.80 -17.30 22.55
CA ALA A 23 -3.42 -16.82 22.62
C ALA A 23 -3.33 -15.35 22.18
N GLU A 24 -2.38 -14.61 22.73
CA GLU A 24 -2.12 -13.22 22.39
C GLU A 24 -0.63 -13.01 22.10
N PHE A 25 -0.36 -12.37 20.97
CA PHE A 25 0.98 -12.01 20.50
C PHE A 25 1.05 -10.50 20.38
N THR A 26 1.59 -9.84 21.40
CA THR A 26 1.74 -8.39 21.40
C THR A 26 2.88 -7.97 20.48
N ARG A 27 2.76 -6.77 19.90
CA ARG A 27 3.85 -6.12 19.17
C ARG A 27 4.21 -4.83 19.87
N ASP A 28 5.50 -4.51 19.87
CA ASP A 28 5.96 -3.20 20.29
C ASP A 28 5.50 -2.17 19.26
N THR A 29 4.77 -1.16 19.72
CA THR A 29 4.26 -0.07 18.89
C THR A 29 5.13 1.18 18.98
N ALA A 30 6.27 1.11 19.67
CA ALA A 30 7.27 2.16 19.64
C ALA A 30 7.72 2.46 18.20
N LEU A 31 8.11 3.71 17.96
CA LEU A 31 8.63 4.12 16.66
C LEU A 31 9.84 3.26 16.31
N SER A 32 9.80 2.61 15.14
CA SER A 32 10.99 1.96 14.60
C SER A 32 12.03 3.01 14.18
N ARG A 33 13.23 2.58 13.76
CA ARG A 33 14.26 3.51 13.25
C ARG A 33 13.80 4.40 12.10
N ASN A 34 12.72 4.03 11.41
CA ASN A 34 12.17 4.76 10.28
C ASN A 34 11.04 5.73 10.69
N GLY A 35 10.79 5.94 11.99
CA GLY A 35 9.81 6.92 12.47
C GLY A 35 8.34 6.49 12.43
N PHE A 36 8.06 5.21 12.20
CA PHE A 36 6.72 4.63 12.24
C PHE A 36 6.73 3.27 12.97
N PRO A 37 5.62 2.85 13.62
CA PRO A 37 5.51 1.52 14.23
C PRO A 37 5.68 0.40 13.20
N GLN A 38 6.25 -0.73 13.62
CA GLN A 38 6.40 -1.91 12.78
C GLN A 38 5.02 -2.58 12.59
N ALA A 39 4.53 -2.56 11.36
CA ALA A 39 3.15 -2.91 10.95
C ALA A 39 2.08 -1.87 11.33
N ASN A 40 1.49 -1.24 10.30
CA ASN A 40 0.36 -0.33 10.43
C ASN A 40 -0.81 -0.86 9.61
N MET A 41 -2.02 -0.67 10.13
CA MET A 41 -3.25 -0.85 9.38
C MET A 41 -3.65 0.49 8.78
N PHE A 42 -4.14 0.49 7.55
CA PHE A 42 -4.67 1.65 6.85
C PHE A 42 -5.80 1.18 5.94
N ASP A 43 -6.67 2.10 5.57
CA ASP A 43 -7.66 1.86 4.52
C ASP A 43 -6.97 1.99 3.15
N GLN A 44 -7.20 1.04 2.25
CA GLN A 44 -6.50 0.98 0.97
C GLN A 44 -6.86 2.18 0.06
N PRO A 45 -8.14 2.53 -0.14
CA PRO A 45 -8.52 3.77 -0.83
C PRO A 45 -7.78 5.02 -0.33
N ASP A 46 -7.80 5.27 0.98
CA ASP A 46 -7.16 6.46 1.58
C ASP A 46 -5.64 6.45 1.35
N PHE A 47 -5.01 5.28 1.44
CA PHE A 47 -3.57 5.16 1.23
C PHE A 47 -3.20 5.36 -0.26
N GLU A 48 -3.98 4.83 -1.19
CA GLU A 48 -3.79 5.08 -2.61
C GLU A 48 -3.94 6.55 -2.96
N GLU A 49 -4.95 7.24 -2.42
CA GLU A 49 -5.12 8.68 -2.62
C GLU A 49 -3.90 9.46 -2.12
N LEU A 50 -3.38 9.12 -0.94
CA LEU A 50 -2.16 9.73 -0.40
C LEU A 50 -0.96 9.51 -1.31
N LEU A 51 -0.76 8.29 -1.83
CA LEU A 51 0.34 7.97 -2.73
C LEU A 51 0.22 8.70 -4.07
N ARG A 52 -0.98 8.74 -4.66
CA ARG A 52 -1.26 9.46 -5.91
C ARG A 52 -1.05 10.96 -5.73
N GLY A 53 -1.51 11.54 -4.63
CA GLY A 53 -1.28 12.95 -4.31
C GLY A 53 0.21 13.28 -4.17
N ASN A 54 1.01 12.36 -3.61
CA ASN A 54 2.45 12.55 -3.49
C ASN A 54 3.19 12.55 -4.84
N LEU A 55 2.62 11.96 -5.91
CA LEU A 55 3.22 11.98 -7.24
C LEU A 55 3.35 13.40 -7.82
N ALA A 56 2.52 14.36 -7.38
CA ALA A 56 2.62 15.75 -7.80
C ALA A 56 3.99 16.40 -7.48
N ASN A 57 4.74 15.82 -6.54
CA ASN A 57 6.08 16.28 -6.18
C ASN A 57 7.19 15.81 -7.16
N TYR A 58 6.86 14.96 -8.15
CA TYR A 58 7.83 14.33 -9.04
C TYR A 58 7.50 14.61 -10.51
N ALA A 59 8.08 15.68 -11.07
CA ALA A 59 7.83 16.11 -12.44
C ALA A 59 8.23 15.10 -13.53
N SER A 60 9.07 14.10 -13.20
CA SER A 60 9.49 13.04 -14.12
C SER A 60 8.55 11.84 -14.16
N VAL A 61 7.47 11.85 -13.37
CA VAL A 61 6.53 10.74 -13.25
C VAL A 61 5.20 11.13 -13.87
N GLU A 62 4.70 10.29 -14.77
CA GLU A 62 3.35 10.39 -15.30
C GLU A 62 2.50 9.24 -14.73
N PHE A 63 1.35 9.57 -14.16
CA PHE A 63 0.40 8.59 -13.69
C PHE A 63 -0.83 8.56 -14.61
N ARG A 64 -1.15 7.38 -15.14
CA ARG A 64 -2.35 7.15 -15.95
C ARG A 64 -3.25 6.14 -15.23
N GLY A 65 -4.34 6.66 -14.66
CA GLY A 65 -5.42 5.85 -14.09
C GLY A 65 -6.48 5.56 -15.14
N ASP A 66 -7.39 4.64 -14.82
CA ASP A 66 -8.53 4.29 -15.68
C ASP A 66 -8.15 3.81 -17.10
N VAL A 67 -6.96 3.23 -17.21
CA VAL A 67 -6.45 2.61 -18.45
C VAL A 67 -6.41 1.10 -18.32
N GLU A 68 -6.74 0.41 -19.40
CA GLU A 68 -6.57 -1.03 -19.52
C GLU A 68 -5.46 -1.33 -20.53
N VAL A 69 -4.43 -2.05 -20.09
CA VAL A 69 -3.35 -2.52 -20.99
C VAL A 69 -3.87 -3.69 -21.80
N THR A 70 -3.85 -3.56 -23.13
CA THR A 70 -4.41 -4.54 -24.06
C THR A 70 -3.33 -5.41 -24.70
N ASP A 71 -2.09 -4.94 -24.77
CA ASP A 71 -0.98 -5.66 -25.39
C ASP A 71 0.39 -5.11 -24.91
N VAL A 72 1.38 -6.00 -24.84
CA VAL A 72 2.76 -5.67 -24.46
C VAL A 72 3.71 -6.39 -25.40
N ASN A 73 4.47 -5.63 -26.18
CA ASN A 73 5.36 -6.15 -27.22
C ASN A 73 6.79 -5.64 -27.04
N GLY A 74 7.74 -6.58 -26.88
CA GLY A 74 9.16 -6.29 -26.73
C GLY A 74 9.95 -7.53 -26.29
N GLY A 75 11.22 -7.62 -26.67
CA GLY A 75 12.16 -8.62 -26.15
C GLY A 75 12.84 -8.15 -24.87
N PHE A 76 13.74 -8.98 -24.31
CA PHE A 76 14.47 -8.64 -23.07
C PHE A 76 15.55 -7.57 -23.25
N ASP A 77 15.99 -7.30 -24.49
CA ASP A 77 17.14 -6.44 -24.79
C ASP A 77 16.76 -5.10 -25.45
N GLY A 78 15.57 -4.56 -25.20
CA GLY A 78 15.13 -3.31 -25.82
C GLY A 78 13.89 -2.65 -25.19
N PRO A 79 13.47 -1.49 -25.73
CA PRO A 79 12.29 -0.80 -25.23
C PRO A 79 11.03 -1.65 -25.43
N VAL A 80 10.22 -1.73 -24.37
CA VAL A 80 8.93 -2.43 -24.38
C VAL A 80 7.86 -1.46 -24.87
N ARG A 81 7.11 -1.87 -25.89
CA ARG A 81 5.91 -1.16 -26.33
C ARG A 81 4.71 -1.68 -25.55
N VAL A 82 3.90 -0.76 -25.03
CA VAL A 82 2.65 -1.06 -24.34
C VAL A 82 1.51 -0.42 -25.12
N SER A 83 0.49 -1.21 -25.47
CA SER A 83 -0.77 -0.73 -26.03
C SER A 83 -1.83 -0.75 -24.93
N TYR A 84 -2.64 0.31 -24.85
CA TYR A 84 -3.69 0.45 -23.85
C TYR A 84 -4.88 1.22 -24.41
N SER A 85 -6.02 1.09 -23.76
CA SER A 85 -7.23 1.89 -24.00
C SER A 85 -7.65 2.59 -22.71
N ASP A 86 -8.14 3.82 -22.85
CA ASP A 86 -8.86 4.51 -21.77
C ASP A 86 -10.24 3.84 -21.59
N ARG A 87 -10.72 3.71 -20.35
CA ARG A 87 -12.06 3.18 -20.06
C ARG A 87 -13.17 4.19 -20.30
#